data_AF-A0A6A0H8T6-F1
#
_entry.id   AF-A0A6A0H8T6-F1
#
_cell.length_a   1.000
_cell.length_b   1.000
_cell.length_c   1.000
_cell.angle_alpha   90.00
_cell.angle_beta   90.00
_cell.angle_gamma   90.00
#
_symmetry.space_group_name_H-M   'P 1'
#
loop_
_entity.id
_entity.type
_entity.pdbx_description
1 polymer ?
#
loop_
_entity_poly.entity_id
_entity_poly.type
_entity_poly.pdbx_seq_one_letter_code
_entity_poly.pdbx_strand_id
1 'polypeptide(L)'
;MECPDFEPFRCPHGNGCISIQYLCDGAPDCPGGHDEKTTLCTAAKRPPVEETASFLNSLLASHGPNYLEKLFGVKARNALKKMGGVRNVAIALSQSQTIDEFGHTLSLEKNDVDHLRSVFMAVENGDIGLLKSLGIKDSELGDVKFFLEKLVNTGFLD
;
A
#
# COMPACT_ATOMS: atom_id res chain seq x y z
N MET A 1 -4.21 29.94 -11.41
CA MET A 1 -5.53 29.86 -10.77
C MET A 1 -5.46 28.68 -9.83
N GLU A 2 -5.44 28.98 -8.53
CA GLU A 2 -5.55 27.98 -7.48
C GLU A 2 -7.02 27.59 -7.31
N CYS A 3 -7.26 26.34 -6.93
CA CYS A 3 -8.61 25.86 -6.64
C CYS A 3 -9.07 26.37 -5.25
N PRO A 4 -10.35 26.69 -5.07
CA PRO A 4 -10.88 27.12 -3.77
C PRO A 4 -10.93 25.94 -2.79
N ASP A 5 -10.95 26.23 -1.49
CA ASP A 5 -10.86 25.21 -0.42
C ASP A 5 -11.97 24.14 -0.47
N PHE A 6 -13.15 24.47 -1.00
CA PHE A 6 -14.28 23.55 -1.13
C PHE A 6 -14.20 22.64 -2.37
N GLU A 7 -13.32 22.96 -3.33
CA GLU A 7 -13.04 22.17 -4.54
C GLU A 7 -11.53 22.04 -4.75
N PRO A 8 -10.75 21.50 -3.81
CA PRO A 8 -9.29 21.66 -3.82
C PRO A 8 -8.59 20.83 -4.91
N PHE A 9 -9.28 19.89 -5.58
CA PHE A 9 -8.67 19.03 -6.60
C PHE A 9 -8.80 19.64 -8.00
N ARG A 10 -7.68 19.80 -8.71
CA ARG A 10 -7.61 20.36 -10.06
C ARG A 10 -7.58 19.27 -11.13
N CYS A 11 -8.52 19.31 -12.08
CA CYS A 11 -8.51 18.36 -13.20
C CYS A 11 -7.29 18.57 -14.14
N PRO A 12 -6.59 17.50 -14.58
CA PRO A 12 -5.28 17.60 -15.25
C PRO A 12 -5.28 18.16 -16.69
N HIS A 13 -6.43 18.44 -17.29
CA HIS A 13 -6.52 19.07 -18.62
C HIS A 13 -7.64 20.12 -18.71
N GLY A 14 -8.09 20.66 -17.57
CA GLY A 14 -9.16 21.64 -17.51
C GLY A 14 -8.87 22.81 -16.57
N ASN A 15 -9.81 23.77 -16.55
CA ASN A 15 -9.94 24.78 -15.50
C ASN A 15 -11.00 24.38 -14.45
N GLY A 16 -11.42 23.12 -14.44
CA GLY A 16 -12.34 22.57 -13.45
C GLY A 16 -11.61 22.20 -12.16
N CYS A 17 -12.21 22.59 -11.05
CA CYS A 17 -11.85 22.19 -9.70
C CYS A 17 -13.02 21.37 -9.15
N ILE A 18 -12.75 20.30 -8.43
CA ILE A 18 -13.78 19.45 -7.81
C ILE A 18 -13.46 19.20 -6.34
N SER A 19 -14.49 18.90 -5.57
CA SER A 19 -14.33 18.45 -4.18
C SER A 19 -13.69 17.07 -4.14
N ILE A 20 -12.92 16.79 -3.08
CA ILE A 20 -12.28 15.47 -2.86
C ILE A 20 -13.34 14.36 -2.77
N GLN A 21 -14.57 14.68 -2.36
CA GLN A 21 -15.67 13.72 -2.29
C GLN A 21 -16.10 13.18 -3.68
N TYR A 22 -15.77 13.90 -4.76
CA TYR A 22 -16.01 13.51 -6.15
C TYR A 22 -14.83 12.75 -6.76
N LEU A 23 -13.79 12.46 -5.98
CA LEU A 23 -12.73 11.57 -6.43
C LEU A 23 -13.16 10.12 -6.19
N CYS A 24 -13.29 9.36 -7.27
CA CYS A 24 -13.55 7.93 -7.25
C CYS A 24 -14.92 7.59 -6.68
N ASP A 25 -15.91 8.41 -7.00
CA ASP A 25 -17.30 8.28 -6.54
C ASP A 25 -18.18 7.49 -7.51
N GLY A 26 -17.64 7.10 -8.67
CA GLY A 26 -18.33 6.36 -9.72
C GLY A 26 -18.94 7.24 -10.82
N ALA A 27 -18.80 8.56 -10.74
CA ALA A 27 -19.27 9.52 -11.74
C ALA A 27 -18.11 10.36 -12.29
N PRO A 28 -18.04 10.61 -13.62
CA PRO A 28 -17.01 11.46 -14.18
C PRO A 28 -17.34 12.95 -13.98
N ASP A 29 -16.66 13.60 -13.04
CA ASP A 29 -16.73 15.03 -12.74
C ASP A 29 -15.61 15.83 -13.43
N CYS A 30 -14.44 15.22 -13.66
CA CYS A 30 -13.41 15.85 -14.49
C CYS A 30 -13.66 15.62 -15.99
N PRO A 31 -13.27 16.57 -16.87
CA PRO A 31 -13.24 16.33 -18.31
C PRO A 31 -12.39 15.09 -18.65
N GLY A 32 -13.04 14.10 -19.27
CA GLY A 32 -12.41 12.82 -19.60
C GLY A 32 -12.33 11.83 -18.43
N GLY A 33 -13.09 12.03 -17.35
CA GLY A 33 -13.23 11.10 -16.22
C GLY A 33 -11.92 10.80 -15.51
N HIS A 34 -11.04 11.81 -15.38
CA HIS A 34 -9.72 11.60 -14.80
C HIS A 34 -9.76 11.31 -13.30
N ASP A 35 -10.68 11.97 -12.61
CA ASP A 35 -11.12 11.72 -11.24
C ASP A 35 -11.48 10.26 -10.98
N GLU A 36 -12.01 9.56 -11.99
CA GLU A 36 -12.39 8.15 -11.92
C GLU A 36 -11.31 7.18 -12.43
N LYS A 37 -10.12 7.68 -12.79
CA LYS A 37 -9.05 6.79 -13.26
C LYS A 37 -8.53 5.95 -12.12
N THR A 38 -8.40 4.65 -12.36
CA THR A 38 -7.91 3.66 -11.39
C THR A 38 -6.56 4.06 -10.77
N THR A 39 -5.65 4.66 -11.55
CA THR A 39 -4.37 5.14 -11.04
C THR A 39 -4.50 6.27 -10.03
N LEU A 40 -5.46 7.19 -10.24
CA LEU A 40 -5.74 8.28 -9.30
C LEU A 40 -6.43 7.74 -8.05
N CYS A 41 -7.41 6.85 -8.22
CA CYS A 41 -8.13 6.24 -7.11
C CYS A 41 -7.25 5.39 -6.21
N THR A 42 -6.28 4.69 -6.81
CA THR A 42 -5.26 3.98 -6.06
C THR A 42 -4.45 4.97 -5.24
N ALA A 43 -3.91 6.03 -5.86
CA ALA A 43 -3.15 7.05 -5.14
C ALA A 43 -3.95 7.78 -4.04
N ALA A 44 -5.26 7.96 -4.22
CA ALA A 44 -6.14 8.61 -3.24
C ALA A 44 -6.48 7.71 -2.05
N LYS A 45 -6.62 6.39 -2.27
CA LYS A 45 -6.98 5.43 -1.23
C LYS A 45 -5.76 4.91 -0.48
N ARG A 46 -4.62 4.77 -1.15
CA ARG A 46 -3.38 4.19 -0.60
C ARG A 46 -2.73 5.11 0.42
N PRO A 47 -2.02 4.54 1.43
CA PRO A 47 -1.15 5.33 2.28
C PRO A 47 -0.08 6.06 1.44
N PRO A 48 0.29 7.30 1.78
CA PRO A 48 1.38 8.02 1.12
C PRO A 48 2.70 7.25 1.17
N VAL A 49 3.54 7.44 0.15
CA VAL A 49 4.85 6.78 0.05
C VAL A 49 5.73 7.09 1.27
N GLU A 50 5.71 8.34 1.74
CA GLU A 50 6.50 8.80 2.88
C GLU A 50 6.05 8.14 4.19
N GLU A 51 4.74 8.00 4.38
CA GLU A 51 4.17 7.31 5.55
C GLU A 51 4.53 5.81 5.51
N THR A 52 4.33 5.19 4.35
CA THR A 52 4.67 3.77 4.11
C THR A 52 6.16 3.51 4.34
N ALA A 53 7.03 4.34 3.78
CA ALA A 53 8.48 4.20 3.94
C ALA A 53 8.92 4.43 5.39
N SER A 54 8.33 5.41 6.08
CA SER A 54 8.63 5.68 7.49
C SER A 54 8.26 4.49 8.37
N PHE A 55 7.09 3.89 8.13
CA PHE A 55 6.66 2.69 8.84
C PHE A 55 7.61 1.51 8.63
N LEU A 56 7.96 1.21 7.37
CA LEU A 56 8.89 0.13 7.05
C LEU A 56 10.28 0.34 7.68
N ASN A 57 10.77 1.58 7.68
CA ASN A 57 12.03 1.92 8.37
C ASN A 57 11.94 1.73 9.88
N SER A 58 10.83 2.13 10.52
CA SER A 58 10.61 1.92 11.96
C SER A 58 10.63 0.44 12.33
N LEU A 59 10.01 -0.43 11.50
CA LEU A 59 10.06 -1.88 11.72
C LEU A 59 11.48 -2.42 11.59
N LEU A 60 12.22 -2.02 10.56
CA LEU A 60 13.61 -2.45 10.38
C LEU A 60 14.53 -1.95 11.50
N ALA A 61 14.31 -0.74 12.01
CA ALA A 61 15.08 -0.16 13.09
C ALA A 61 14.83 -0.89 14.43
N SER A 62 13.57 -1.22 14.73
CA SER A 62 13.18 -1.89 15.98
C SER A 62 13.49 -3.39 16.00
N HIS A 63 13.38 -4.06 14.84
CA HIS A 63 13.41 -5.52 14.77
C HIS A 63 14.55 -6.10 13.92
N GLY A 64 15.38 -5.24 13.33
CA GLY A 64 16.56 -5.61 12.58
C GLY A 64 16.33 -5.73 11.06
N PRO A 65 17.42 -5.78 10.28
CA PRO A 65 17.39 -5.64 8.83
C PRO A 65 16.70 -6.79 8.08
N ASN A 66 16.43 -7.92 8.75
CA ASN A 66 15.77 -9.07 8.13
C ASN A 66 14.30 -9.20 8.52
N TYR A 67 13.77 -8.35 9.40
CA TYR A 67 12.44 -8.52 9.97
C TYR A 67 11.32 -8.62 8.92
N LEU A 68 11.41 -7.83 7.85
CA LEU A 68 10.41 -7.79 6.77
C LEU A 68 10.38 -9.07 5.93
N GLU A 69 11.32 -10.00 6.10
CA GLU A 69 11.25 -11.32 5.44
C GLU A 69 10.03 -12.14 5.87
N LYS A 70 9.52 -11.89 7.10
CA LYS A 70 8.32 -12.57 7.62
C LYS A 70 7.07 -12.25 6.79
N LEU A 71 7.03 -11.05 6.21
CA LEU A 71 5.91 -10.55 5.42
C LEU A 71 6.13 -10.79 3.93
N PHE A 72 7.29 -10.38 3.41
CA PHE A 72 7.57 -10.31 1.97
C PHE A 72 8.51 -11.42 1.46
N GLY A 73 8.84 -12.41 2.30
CA GLY A 73 9.73 -13.51 1.94
C GLY A 73 11.22 -13.15 1.92
N VAL A 74 12.06 -14.10 1.50
CA VAL A 74 13.53 -14.01 1.63
C VAL A 74 14.18 -12.85 0.86
N LYS A 75 13.50 -12.31 -0.16
CA LYS A 75 13.96 -11.12 -0.91
C LYS A 75 13.95 -9.85 -0.07
N ALA A 76 13.15 -9.81 0.99
CA ALA A 76 13.07 -8.67 1.88
C ALA A 76 14.20 -8.56 2.91
N ARG A 77 15.06 -9.59 3.01
CA ARG A 77 16.26 -9.56 3.85
C ARG A 77 17.18 -8.38 3.50
N ASN A 78 17.99 -7.99 4.47
CA ASN A 78 18.94 -6.89 4.37
C ASN A 78 18.26 -5.56 3.97
N ALA A 79 17.23 -5.18 4.70
CA ALA A 79 16.49 -3.94 4.53
C ALA A 79 15.93 -3.77 3.10
N LEU A 80 15.28 -4.82 2.59
CA LEU A 80 14.66 -4.82 1.25
C LEU A 80 15.65 -4.56 0.10
N LYS A 81 16.97 -4.72 0.31
CA LYS A 81 17.98 -4.33 -0.69
C LYS A 81 17.81 -5.02 -2.04
N LYS A 82 17.39 -6.30 -2.04
CA LYS A 82 17.09 -7.03 -3.29
C LYS A 82 15.80 -6.58 -3.98
N MET A 83 14.95 -5.83 -3.28
CA MET A 83 13.71 -5.23 -3.77
C MET A 83 13.87 -3.73 -4.06
N GLY A 84 15.10 -3.22 -4.17
CA GLY A 84 15.38 -1.80 -4.42
C GLY A 84 15.37 -0.92 -3.16
N GLY A 85 15.30 -1.51 -1.97
CA GLY A 85 15.28 -0.81 -0.68
C GLY A 85 13.89 -0.31 -0.27
N VAL A 86 13.81 0.23 0.94
CA VAL A 86 12.54 0.63 1.59
C VAL A 86 11.71 1.58 0.73
N ARG A 87 12.34 2.60 0.14
CA ARG A 87 11.63 3.59 -0.68
C ARG A 87 11.00 2.98 -1.93
N ASN A 88 11.71 2.06 -2.60
CA ASN A 88 11.18 1.39 -3.79
C ASN A 88 9.97 0.51 -3.46
N VAL A 89 10.05 -0.23 -2.35
CA VAL A 89 8.92 -1.05 -1.88
C VAL A 89 7.74 -0.19 -1.45
N ALA A 90 7.98 0.95 -0.78
CA ALA A 90 6.92 1.88 -0.41
C ALA A 90 6.22 2.48 -1.63
N ILE A 91 6.96 2.83 -2.69
CA ILE A 91 6.40 3.28 -3.97
C ILE A 91 5.53 2.18 -4.56
N ALA A 92 6.04 0.94 -4.64
CA ALA A 92 5.28 -0.19 -5.19
C ALA A 92 4.00 -0.45 -4.39
N LEU A 93 4.04 -0.46 -3.05
CA LEU A 93 2.86 -0.65 -2.20
C LEU A 93 1.81 0.47 -2.38
N SER A 94 2.25 1.70 -2.70
CA SER A 94 1.36 2.85 -2.85
C SER A 94 0.81 3.02 -4.27
N GLN A 95 1.46 2.44 -5.27
CA GLN A 95 1.11 2.62 -6.70
C GLN A 95 0.52 1.37 -7.35
N SER A 96 0.91 0.17 -6.90
CA SER A 96 0.34 -1.07 -7.42
C SER A 96 -1.12 -1.19 -7.00
N GLN A 97 -1.98 -1.48 -7.98
CA GLN A 97 -3.42 -1.61 -7.77
C GLN A 97 -3.71 -2.90 -7.00
N THR A 98 -3.06 -3.98 -7.41
CA THR A 98 -3.27 -5.33 -6.87
C THR A 98 -1.98 -5.91 -6.32
N ILE A 99 -2.11 -6.93 -5.47
CA ILE A 99 -0.98 -7.70 -4.95
C ILE A 99 -0.18 -8.39 -6.06
N ASP A 100 -0.86 -8.82 -7.13
CA ASP A 100 -0.22 -9.43 -8.31
C ASP A 100 0.63 -8.38 -9.05
N GLU A 101 0.11 -7.17 -9.25
CA GLU A 101 0.89 -6.05 -9.84
C GLU A 101 2.11 -5.72 -8.97
N PHE A 102 1.94 -5.64 -7.65
CA PHE A 102 3.05 -5.43 -6.71
C PHE A 102 4.13 -6.52 -6.85
N GLY A 103 3.71 -7.78 -6.93
CA GLY A 103 4.60 -8.91 -7.18
C GLY A 103 5.39 -8.76 -8.46
N HIS A 104 4.73 -8.36 -9.56
CA HIS A 104 5.38 -8.08 -10.83
C HIS A 104 6.36 -6.90 -10.76
N THR A 105 5.97 -5.77 -10.17
CA THR A 105 6.80 -4.56 -10.01
C THR A 105 8.10 -4.86 -9.26
N LEU A 106 8.04 -5.71 -8.23
CA LEU A 106 9.22 -6.07 -7.43
C LEU A 106 9.86 -7.39 -7.86
N SER A 107 9.41 -8.00 -8.96
CA SER A 107 9.90 -9.27 -9.48
C SER A 107 9.91 -10.38 -8.40
N LEU A 108 8.84 -10.47 -7.62
CA LEU A 108 8.64 -11.51 -6.61
C LEU A 108 8.35 -12.86 -7.27
N GLU A 109 8.73 -13.96 -6.60
CA GLU A 109 8.35 -15.29 -7.08
C GLU A 109 6.87 -15.55 -6.75
N LYS A 110 6.22 -16.42 -7.52
CA LYS A 110 4.80 -16.75 -7.28
C LYS A 110 4.53 -17.18 -5.83
N ASN A 111 5.41 -18.01 -5.27
CA ASN A 111 5.31 -18.45 -3.87
C ASN A 111 5.42 -17.29 -2.88
N ASP A 112 6.24 -16.26 -3.17
CA ASP A 112 6.35 -15.07 -2.32
C ASP A 112 5.06 -14.24 -2.38
N VAL A 113 4.45 -14.11 -3.57
CA VAL A 113 3.17 -13.41 -3.77
C VAL A 113 2.03 -14.16 -3.06
N ASP A 114 1.97 -15.49 -3.20
CA ASP A 114 0.97 -16.33 -2.55
C ASP A 114 1.13 -16.27 -1.01
N HIS A 115 2.37 -16.30 -0.50
CA HIS A 115 2.66 -16.08 0.92
C HIS A 115 2.14 -14.72 1.37
N LEU A 116 2.52 -13.66 0.68
CA LEU A 116 2.08 -12.30 1.01
C LEU A 116 0.54 -12.18 0.98
N ARG A 117 -0.12 -12.81 0.00
CA ARG A 117 -1.59 -12.86 -0.10
C ARG A 117 -2.20 -13.51 1.12
N SER A 118 -1.65 -14.63 1.59
CA SER A 118 -2.10 -15.31 2.81
C SER A 118 -1.98 -14.42 4.06
N VAL A 119 -0.90 -13.64 4.15
CA VAL A 119 -0.69 -12.68 5.26
C VAL A 119 -1.77 -11.60 5.24
N PHE A 120 -2.02 -10.98 4.09
CA PHE A 120 -3.05 -9.95 3.96
C PHE A 120 -4.46 -10.52 4.19
N MET A 121 -4.77 -11.72 3.70
CA MET A 121 -6.04 -12.41 3.96
C MET A 121 -6.23 -12.72 5.46
N ALA A 122 -5.17 -13.08 6.18
CA ALA A 122 -5.27 -13.26 7.62
C ALA A 122 -5.60 -11.96 8.34
N VAL A 123 -5.04 -10.83 7.89
CA VAL A 123 -5.39 -9.51 8.44
C VAL A 123 -6.83 -9.14 8.14
N GLU A 124 -7.28 -9.33 6.89
CA GLU A 124 -8.67 -9.08 6.47
C GLU A 124 -9.68 -9.88 7.30
N ASN A 125 -9.38 -11.16 7.56
CA ASN A 125 -10.23 -12.05 8.34
C ASN A 125 -10.07 -11.91 9.86
N GLY A 126 -9.16 -11.05 10.34
CA GLY A 126 -8.85 -10.91 11.76
C GLY A 126 -8.14 -12.12 12.37
N ASP A 127 -7.51 -12.98 11.57
CA ASP A 127 -6.72 -14.13 12.01
C ASP A 127 -5.33 -13.69 12.48
N ILE A 128 -5.28 -13.21 13.72
CA ILE A 128 -4.04 -12.86 14.41
C ILE A 128 -3.16 -14.10 14.68
N GLY A 129 -3.75 -15.30 14.67
CA GLY A 129 -3.04 -16.56 14.87
C GLY A 129 -1.98 -16.81 13.79
N LEU A 130 -2.32 -16.52 12.53
CA LEU A 130 -1.35 -16.62 11.43
C LEU A 130 -0.18 -15.64 11.64
N LEU A 131 -0.44 -14.37 11.97
CA LEU A 131 0.64 -13.39 12.20
C LEU A 131 1.60 -13.84 13.32
N LYS A 132 1.06 -14.41 14.40
CA LYS A 132 1.87 -15.01 15.47
C LYS A 132 2.70 -16.18 14.97
N SER A 133 2.14 -17.03 14.11
CA SER A 133 2.85 -18.17 13.53
C SER A 133 4.03 -17.75 12.64
N LEU A 134 4.00 -16.55 12.06
CA LEU A 134 5.11 -15.93 11.33
C LEU A 134 6.23 -15.40 12.25
N GLY A 135 6.06 -15.54 13.57
CA GLY A 135 7.00 -15.06 14.57
C GLY A 135 6.91 -13.55 14.83
N ILE A 136 5.76 -12.92 14.55
CA ILE A 136 5.47 -11.55 14.97
C ILE A 136 5.06 -11.60 16.45
N LYS A 137 5.75 -10.84 17.31
CA LYS A 137 5.53 -10.84 18.76
C LYS A 137 4.26 -10.07 19.11
N ASP A 138 3.66 -10.37 20.26
CA ASP A 138 2.47 -9.64 20.75
C ASP A 138 2.67 -8.12 20.83
N SER A 139 3.87 -7.67 21.18
CA SER A 139 4.22 -6.24 21.22
C SER A 139 4.29 -5.56 19.84
N GLU A 140 4.36 -6.34 18.76
CA GLU A 140 4.55 -5.89 17.37
C GLU A 140 3.25 -6.03 16.56
N LEU A 141 2.34 -6.92 17.01
CA LEU A 141 1.12 -7.26 16.27
C LEU A 141 0.23 -6.06 16.00
N GLY A 142 0.09 -5.14 16.95
CA GLY A 142 -0.73 -3.95 16.79
C GLY A 142 -0.29 -3.10 15.60
N ASP A 143 1.00 -2.77 15.55
CA ASP A 143 1.59 -1.94 14.50
C ASP A 143 1.54 -2.63 13.14
N VAL A 144 1.92 -3.92 13.08
CA VAL A 144 1.92 -4.68 11.83
C VAL A 144 0.51 -4.87 11.29
N LYS A 145 -0.44 -5.25 12.16
CA LYS A 145 -1.86 -5.41 11.78
C LYS A 145 -2.40 -4.09 11.24
N PHE A 146 -2.23 -2.99 11.98
CA PHE A 146 -2.74 -1.68 11.58
C PHE A 146 -2.22 -1.24 10.20
N PHE A 147 -0.93 -1.46 9.92
CA PHE A 147 -0.36 -1.13 8.62
C PHE A 147 -0.92 -2.00 7.49
N LEU A 148 -1.02 -3.32 7.71
CA LEU A 148 -1.57 -4.22 6.69
C LEU A 148 -3.06 -3.93 6.44
N GLU A 149 -3.84 -3.63 7.47
CA GLU A 149 -5.25 -3.23 7.36
C GLU A 149 -5.43 -1.99 6.48
N LYS A 150 -4.54 -1.00 6.60
CA LYS A 150 -4.55 0.18 5.73
C LYS A 150 -4.43 -0.17 4.26
N LEU A 151 -3.68 -1.21 3.90
CA LEU A 151 -3.55 -1.65 2.51
C LEU A 151 -4.75 -2.52 2.08
N VAL A 152 -5.22 -3.43 2.95
CA VAL A 152 -6.42 -4.25 2.67
C VAL A 152 -7.62 -3.37 2.35
N ASN A 153 -7.88 -2.35 3.16
CA ASN A 153 -9.03 -1.44 3.02
C ASN A 153 -9.01 -0.61 1.72
N THR A 154 -7.94 -0.70 0.92
CA THR A 154 -7.80 0.01 -0.36
C THR A 154 -8.04 -0.88 -1.58
N GLY A 155 -8.44 -2.13 -1.36
CA GLY A 155 -8.67 -3.12 -2.42
C GLY A 155 -7.39 -3.76 -2.95
N PHE A 156 -6.33 -3.85 -2.12
CA PHE A 156 -5.05 -4.43 -2.57
C PHE A 156 -5.09 -5.92 -2.85
N LEU A 157 -6.03 -6.62 -2.22
CA LEU A 157 -6.17 -8.07 -2.35
C LEU A 157 -7.00 -8.48 -3.58
N ASP A 158 -7.74 -7.54 -4.17
CA ASP A 158 -8.61 -7.72 -5.32
C ASP A 158 -7.83 -7.88 -6.64
#